data_AF-A0A428Z111-F1
#
_entry.id   AF-A0A428Z111-F1
#
_cell.length_a   1.000
_cell.length_b   1.000
_cell.length_c   1.000
_cell.angle_alpha   90.00
_cell.angle_beta   90.00
_cell.angle_gamma   90.00
#
_symmetry.space_group_name_H-M   'P 1'
#
loop_
_entity.id
_entity.type
_entity.pdbx_description
1 polymer ?
#
loop_
_entity_poly.entity_id
_entity_poly.type
_entity_poly.pdbx_seq_one_letter_code
_entity_poly.pdbx_strand_id
1 'polypeptide(L)'
;MANCSFQLHAHTAGQSPVAPADAVEALLRAIGVEAQAVPDRLDERAAMWRSRVAGRRILIVLDDAGSHGQVRPLLPGSSRCRVVITTRRRLAALDGATMPLETLPPAEAAELFVRVSGITSAEPAAVGELVRQTGYLPLAIRLSAGRLRNRPKWTVEDLLGELAMAKDRSRAIRAENVAVGAAFDLSYATLPDELKWLFLSLGTHPGIDFDAGVAAALAGVPPDEAHHGLDALYDDHLIDEHVRGRYRLHDLLRDYARGLPTEDTTADATNRLLEYYVDVARQADDLVRGQQPAAPSPRMSTRAEAVAWLDTELPNLVATIEHAASMHASASARLSHLLSRYLVRHGNRHQAIALYETALAAAIVDRRDGNRTVRAPGWDRHWRFTSNWETSEARRAH
;
A
#
# COMPACT_ATOMS: atom_id res chain seq x y z
N MET A 1 -9.98 -25.99 -5.21
CA MET A 1 -8.61 -25.49 -5.49
C MET A 1 -8.43 -24.29 -4.58
N ALA A 2 -7.46 -24.29 -3.68
CA ALA A 2 -7.20 -23.12 -2.85
C ALA A 2 -6.43 -22.10 -3.69
N ASN A 3 -6.84 -20.83 -3.62
CA ASN A 3 -6.18 -19.72 -4.31
C ASN A 3 -5.50 -18.84 -3.27
N CYS A 4 -4.20 -18.62 -3.41
CA CYS A 4 -3.43 -17.70 -2.59
C CYS A 4 -2.90 -16.60 -3.49
N SER A 5 -3.43 -15.39 -3.37
CA SER A 5 -2.89 -14.20 -4.06
C SER A 5 -2.10 -13.37 -3.06
N PHE A 6 -0.88 -12.98 -3.42
CA PHE A 6 0.03 -12.26 -2.54
C PHE A 6 0.76 -11.16 -3.31
N GLN A 7 0.79 -9.95 -2.73
CA GLN A 7 1.43 -8.79 -3.31
C GLN A 7 2.86 -8.63 -2.77
N LEU A 8 3.84 -8.45 -3.65
CA LEU A 8 5.27 -8.40 -3.29
C LEU A 8 5.87 -6.99 -3.28
N HIS A 9 5.13 -5.99 -3.76
CA HIS A 9 5.42 -4.56 -3.64
C HIS A 9 6.81 -4.13 -4.17
N ALA A 10 7.36 -4.84 -5.16
CA ALA A 10 8.70 -4.53 -5.63
C ALA A 10 8.82 -3.22 -6.41
N HIS A 11 7.73 -2.79 -7.03
CA HIS A 11 7.65 -1.56 -7.81
C HIS A 11 6.60 -0.59 -7.24
N THR A 12 6.08 -0.88 -6.04
CA THR A 12 5.18 0.03 -5.33
C THR A 12 5.95 1.23 -4.80
N ALA A 13 5.66 2.40 -5.37
CA ALA A 13 6.38 3.62 -5.05
C ALA A 13 6.28 4.01 -3.57
N GLY A 14 7.41 4.21 -2.91
CA GLY A 14 7.46 4.60 -1.48
C GLY A 14 7.22 3.47 -0.50
N GLN A 15 7.26 2.21 -0.98
CA GLN A 15 7.27 1.03 -0.14
C GLN A 15 8.55 0.24 -0.33
N SER A 16 8.96 -0.42 0.75
CA SER A 16 9.98 -1.46 0.71
C SER A 16 9.37 -2.73 0.12
N PRO A 17 10.02 -3.41 -0.84
CA PRO A 17 9.58 -4.72 -1.31
C PRO A 17 9.44 -5.70 -0.14
N VAL A 18 8.41 -6.55 -0.17
CA VAL A 18 8.16 -7.51 0.91
C VAL A 18 9.35 -8.45 1.07
N ALA A 19 9.86 -8.57 2.29
CA ALA A 19 10.97 -9.47 2.58
C ALA A 19 10.52 -10.94 2.38
N PRO A 20 11.40 -11.82 1.84
CA PRO A 20 11.02 -13.20 1.56
C PRO A 20 10.52 -13.97 2.80
N ALA A 21 11.07 -13.66 3.98
CA ALA A 21 10.67 -14.31 5.23
C ALA A 21 9.22 -13.98 5.62
N ASP A 22 8.82 -12.72 5.44
CA ASP A 22 7.46 -12.25 5.75
C ASP A 22 6.45 -12.80 4.73
N ALA A 23 6.83 -12.85 3.45
CA ALA A 23 6.00 -13.43 2.41
C ALA A 23 5.73 -14.94 2.63
N VAL A 24 6.76 -15.73 3.01
CA VAL A 24 6.57 -17.17 3.32
C VAL A 24 5.72 -17.36 4.58
N GLU A 25 5.92 -16.52 5.60
CA GLU A 25 5.10 -16.54 6.81
C GLU A 25 3.63 -16.25 6.49
N ALA A 26 3.34 -15.23 5.69
CA ALA A 26 1.98 -14.91 5.25
C ALA A 26 1.33 -16.08 4.48
N LEU A 27 2.07 -16.76 3.60
CA LEU A 27 1.58 -17.96 2.90
C LEU A 27 1.29 -19.13 3.86
N LEU A 28 2.15 -19.36 4.85
CA LEU A 28 1.93 -20.39 5.88
C LEU A 28 0.67 -20.08 6.71
N ARG A 29 0.49 -18.83 7.11
CA ARG A 29 -0.68 -18.35 7.85
C ARG A 29 -1.96 -18.52 7.03
N ALA A 30 -1.91 -18.19 5.74
CA ALA A 30 -3.05 -18.34 4.82
C ALA A 30 -3.54 -19.80 4.66
N ILE A 31 -2.68 -20.79 4.90
CA ILE A 31 -3.05 -22.22 4.89
C ILE A 31 -3.32 -22.80 6.28
N GLY A 32 -3.47 -21.94 7.30
CA GLY A 32 -3.86 -22.30 8.67
C GLY A 32 -2.71 -22.71 9.58
N VAL A 33 -1.46 -22.33 9.28
CA VAL A 33 -0.36 -22.52 10.23
C VAL A 33 -0.44 -21.45 11.29
N GLU A 34 -0.52 -21.88 12.56
CA GLU A 34 -0.46 -20.99 13.71
C GLU A 34 0.89 -20.25 13.77
N ALA A 35 0.90 -18.97 14.13
CA ALA A 35 2.10 -18.15 14.06
C ALA A 35 3.21 -18.65 14.98
N GLN A 36 2.86 -19.17 16.17
CA GLN A 36 3.79 -19.78 17.10
C GLN A 36 4.45 -21.06 16.55
N ALA A 37 3.91 -21.66 15.49
CA ALA A 37 4.47 -22.82 14.82
C ALA A 37 5.33 -22.45 13.61
N VAL A 38 5.38 -21.17 13.22
CA VAL A 38 6.22 -20.70 12.10
C VAL A 38 7.67 -20.59 12.59
N PRO A 39 8.64 -21.25 11.95
CA PRO A 39 10.06 -21.15 12.33
C PRO A 39 10.62 -19.74 12.14
N ASP A 40 11.71 -19.39 12.82
CA ASP A 40 12.31 -18.05 12.69
C ASP A 40 13.12 -17.89 11.39
N ARG A 41 13.83 -18.95 10.96
CA ARG A 41 14.73 -18.89 9.81
C ARG A 41 13.98 -19.06 8.48
N LEU A 42 14.29 -18.22 7.49
CA LEU A 42 13.70 -18.29 6.14
C LEU A 42 13.78 -19.69 5.52
N ASP A 43 14.92 -20.37 5.62
CA ASP A 43 15.10 -21.71 5.03
C ASP A 43 14.14 -22.74 5.64
N GLU A 44 13.91 -22.65 6.95
CA GLU A 44 13.00 -23.53 7.69
C GLU A 44 11.54 -23.20 7.36
N ARG A 45 11.19 -21.91 7.28
CA ARG A 45 9.87 -21.46 6.80
C ARG A 45 9.59 -21.99 5.40
N ALA A 46 10.55 -21.87 4.49
CA ALA A 46 10.41 -22.33 3.11
C ALA A 46 10.31 -23.86 3.02
N ALA A 47 11.05 -24.60 3.86
CA ALA A 47 10.93 -26.04 3.96
C ALA A 47 9.55 -26.47 4.49
N MET A 48 9.06 -25.80 5.53
CA MET A 48 7.71 -26.02 6.06
C MET A 48 6.65 -25.72 5.01
N TRP A 49 6.76 -24.59 4.30
CA TRP A 49 5.85 -24.21 3.22
C TRP A 49 5.74 -25.33 2.18
N ARG A 50 6.88 -25.77 1.64
CA ARG A 50 6.93 -26.87 0.65
C ARG A 50 6.30 -28.16 1.19
N SER A 51 6.54 -28.50 2.46
CA SER A 51 5.95 -29.68 3.10
C SER A 51 4.43 -29.56 3.23
N ARG A 52 3.92 -28.39 3.67
CA ARG A 52 2.48 -28.16 3.88
C ARG A 52 1.67 -28.16 2.58
N VAL A 53 2.26 -27.71 1.48
CA VAL A 53 1.62 -27.70 0.15
C VAL A 53 1.87 -28.98 -0.65
N ALA A 54 2.73 -29.89 -0.16
CA ALA A 54 2.99 -31.17 -0.81
C ALA A 54 1.69 -31.96 -1.03
N GLY A 55 1.50 -32.48 -2.24
CA GLY A 55 0.30 -33.24 -2.62
C GLY A 55 -0.98 -32.42 -2.80
N ARG A 56 -1.01 -31.14 -2.40
CA ARG A 56 -2.17 -30.25 -2.55
C ARG A 56 -2.26 -29.66 -3.95
N ARG A 57 -3.48 -29.27 -4.35
CA ARG A 57 -3.76 -28.54 -5.61
C ARG A 57 -4.05 -27.08 -5.29
N ILE A 58 -3.03 -26.24 -5.44
CA ILE A 58 -3.06 -24.81 -5.05
C ILE A 58 -2.60 -23.98 -6.26
N LEU A 59 -3.32 -22.88 -6.51
CA LEU A 59 -2.86 -21.80 -7.38
C LEU A 59 -2.30 -20.68 -6.51
N ILE A 60 -1.05 -20.31 -6.75
CA ILE A 60 -0.35 -19.23 -6.07
C ILE A 60 -0.15 -18.10 -7.08
N VAL A 61 -0.61 -16.90 -6.76
CA VAL A 61 -0.39 -15.69 -7.55
C VAL A 61 0.53 -14.78 -6.76
N LEU A 62 1.71 -14.52 -7.31
CA LEU A 62 2.71 -13.61 -6.76
C LEU A 62 2.72 -12.35 -7.61
N ASP A 63 2.08 -11.30 -7.13
CA ASP A 63 1.94 -10.04 -7.83
C ASP A 63 3.13 -9.13 -7.53
N ASP A 64 3.55 -8.34 -8.52
CA ASP A 64 4.61 -7.33 -8.45
C ASP A 64 5.97 -7.81 -7.90
N ALA A 65 6.47 -8.94 -8.44
CA ALA A 65 7.74 -9.52 -8.01
C ALA A 65 8.97 -8.73 -8.49
N GLY A 66 9.93 -8.52 -7.60
CA GLY A 66 11.13 -7.72 -7.87
C GLY A 66 12.39 -8.50 -8.21
N SER A 67 12.52 -9.71 -7.68
CA SER A 67 13.74 -10.51 -7.85
C SER A 67 13.52 -12.01 -7.63
N HIS A 68 14.48 -12.80 -8.13
CA HIS A 68 14.57 -14.23 -7.87
C HIS A 68 14.65 -14.56 -6.38
N GLY A 69 15.41 -13.77 -5.62
CA GLY A 69 15.58 -13.97 -4.18
C GLY A 69 14.26 -13.80 -3.41
N GLN A 70 13.38 -12.92 -3.90
CA GLN A 70 12.05 -12.71 -3.34
C GLN A 70 11.11 -13.88 -3.64
N VAL A 71 11.16 -14.41 -4.86
CA VAL A 71 10.21 -15.43 -5.33
C VAL A 71 10.61 -16.84 -4.94
N ARG A 72 11.89 -17.20 -5.02
CA ARG A 72 12.38 -18.58 -4.87
C ARG A 72 11.93 -19.28 -3.57
N PRO A 73 11.91 -18.62 -2.40
CA PRO A 73 11.43 -19.24 -1.16
C PRO A 73 9.91 -19.55 -1.15
N LEU A 74 9.14 -18.83 -1.97
CA LEU A 74 7.67 -18.96 -2.08
C LEU A 74 7.25 -20.10 -3.03
N LEU A 75 8.19 -20.62 -3.85
CA LEU A 75 7.88 -21.64 -4.82
C LEU A 75 7.58 -22.99 -4.15
N PRO A 76 6.48 -23.67 -4.55
CA PRO A 76 6.16 -25.00 -4.07
C PRO A 76 7.12 -26.02 -4.69
N GLY A 77 7.43 -27.10 -3.96
CA GLY A 77 8.21 -28.23 -4.49
C GLY A 77 7.39 -29.28 -5.24
N SER A 78 6.11 -28.99 -5.57
CA SER A 78 5.12 -29.96 -6.03
C SER A 78 4.58 -29.61 -7.42
N SER A 79 4.52 -30.60 -8.32
CA SER A 79 3.96 -30.45 -9.67
C SER A 79 2.45 -30.22 -9.70
N ARG A 80 1.76 -30.45 -8.56
CA ARG A 80 0.31 -30.20 -8.40
C ARG A 80 -0.03 -28.75 -8.05
N CYS A 81 0.97 -27.95 -7.70
CA CYS A 81 0.81 -26.53 -7.50
C CYS A 81 1.12 -25.78 -8.80
N ARG A 82 0.41 -24.67 -9.01
CA ARG A 82 0.68 -23.72 -10.10
C ARG A 82 1.04 -22.38 -9.50
N VAL A 83 2.04 -21.72 -10.06
CA VAL A 83 2.46 -20.37 -9.66
C VAL A 83 2.34 -19.46 -10.87
N VAL A 84 1.64 -18.34 -10.69
CA VAL A 84 1.61 -17.22 -11.63
C VAL A 84 2.37 -16.08 -10.99
N ILE A 85 3.29 -15.47 -11.72
CA ILE A 85 4.10 -14.35 -11.23
C ILE A 85 3.88 -13.18 -12.19
N THR A 86 3.53 -12.02 -11.65
CA THR A 86 3.59 -10.76 -12.40
C THR A 86 4.86 -10.02 -12.01
N THR A 87 5.52 -9.37 -12.97
CA THR A 87 6.78 -8.65 -12.73
C THR A 87 7.05 -7.68 -13.86
N ARG A 88 7.71 -6.57 -13.56
CA ARG A 88 8.24 -5.62 -14.56
C ARG A 88 9.67 -5.94 -14.98
N ARG A 89 10.30 -6.93 -14.33
CA ARG A 89 11.68 -7.35 -14.59
C ARG A 89 11.72 -8.76 -15.16
N ARG A 90 12.69 -9.04 -16.02
CA ARG A 90 12.90 -10.41 -16.50
C ARG A 90 13.51 -11.27 -15.40
N LEU A 91 12.73 -12.22 -14.88
CA LEU A 91 13.21 -13.17 -13.88
C LEU A 91 13.86 -14.41 -14.53
N ALA A 92 14.97 -14.24 -15.26
CA ALA A 92 15.61 -15.28 -16.07
C ALA A 92 16.06 -16.57 -15.33
N ALA A 93 16.46 -16.49 -14.05
CA ALA A 93 16.84 -17.64 -13.24
C ALA A 93 15.65 -18.39 -12.56
N LEU A 94 14.40 -18.11 -12.94
CA LEU A 94 13.25 -18.95 -12.56
C LEU A 94 12.87 -19.85 -13.73
N ASP A 95 12.68 -21.13 -13.44
CA ASP A 95 12.15 -22.09 -14.41
C ASP A 95 10.65 -21.83 -14.62
N GLY A 96 10.22 -21.60 -15.87
CA GLY A 96 8.82 -21.39 -16.20
C GLY A 96 8.58 -20.81 -17.59
N ALA A 97 7.35 -20.93 -18.06
CA ALA A 97 6.91 -20.23 -19.26
C ALA A 97 6.82 -18.73 -18.95
N THR A 98 7.40 -17.90 -19.80
CA THR A 98 7.26 -16.44 -19.74
C THR A 98 6.27 -16.00 -20.81
N MET A 99 5.33 -15.13 -20.43
CA MET A 99 4.39 -14.51 -21.35
C MET A 99 4.58 -12.99 -21.27
N PRO A 100 5.23 -12.36 -22.26
CA PRO A 100 5.31 -10.91 -22.29
C PRO A 100 3.89 -10.34 -22.46
N LEU A 101 3.58 -9.30 -21.68
CA LEU A 101 2.33 -8.55 -21.85
C LEU A 101 2.61 -7.36 -22.77
N GLU A 102 1.99 -7.40 -23.95
CA GLU A 102 2.01 -6.29 -24.90
C GLU A 102 0.96 -5.24 -24.53
N THR A 103 1.04 -4.07 -25.18
CA THR A 103 -0.05 -3.08 -25.14
C THR A 103 -1.33 -3.67 -25.72
N LEU A 104 -2.48 -3.08 -25.39
CA LEU A 104 -3.75 -3.59 -25.91
C LEU A 104 -3.77 -3.53 -27.45
N PRO A 105 -4.33 -4.56 -28.12
CA PRO A 105 -4.65 -4.47 -29.54
C PRO A 105 -5.56 -3.26 -29.80
N PRO A 106 -5.44 -2.57 -30.96
CA PRO A 106 -6.20 -1.34 -31.22
C PRO A 106 -7.72 -1.47 -31.05
N ALA A 107 -8.30 -2.61 -31.43
CA ALA A 107 -9.73 -2.88 -31.26
C ALA A 107 -10.12 -2.99 -29.77
N GLU A 108 -9.37 -3.76 -28.99
CA GLU A 108 -9.61 -3.93 -27.54
C GLU A 108 -9.38 -2.61 -26.77
N ALA A 109 -8.41 -1.81 -27.22
CA ALA A 109 -8.15 -0.49 -26.67
C ALA A 109 -9.33 0.47 -26.90
N ALA A 110 -9.89 0.48 -28.12
CA ALA A 110 -11.08 1.25 -28.45
C ALA A 110 -12.32 0.78 -27.67
N GLU A 111 -12.51 -0.54 -27.55
CA GLU A 111 -13.58 -1.12 -26.73
C GLU A 111 -13.47 -0.71 -25.25
N LEU A 112 -12.26 -0.75 -24.68
CA LEU A 112 -12.00 -0.28 -23.33
C LEU A 112 -12.36 1.21 -23.19
N PHE A 113 -11.94 2.05 -24.14
CA PHE A 113 -12.24 3.48 -24.10
C PHE A 113 -13.75 3.74 -24.14
N VAL A 114 -14.48 3.14 -25.07
CA VAL A 114 -15.93 3.32 -25.22
C VAL A 114 -16.67 2.84 -23.97
N ARG A 115 -16.32 1.66 -23.46
CA ARG A 115 -16.93 1.10 -22.24
C ARG A 115 -16.71 2.01 -21.03
N VAL A 116 -15.51 2.55 -20.87
CA VAL A 116 -15.16 3.38 -19.71
C VAL A 116 -15.72 4.80 -19.85
N SER A 117 -15.70 5.40 -21.03
CA SER A 117 -16.24 6.75 -21.24
C SER A 117 -17.77 6.78 -21.23
N GLY A 118 -18.42 5.66 -21.56
CA GLY A 118 -19.89 5.58 -21.64
C GLY A 118 -20.49 6.28 -22.86
N ILE A 119 -19.65 6.73 -23.80
CA ILE A 119 -20.12 7.36 -25.04
C ILE A 119 -20.87 6.34 -25.90
N THR A 120 -22.02 6.75 -26.43
CA THR A 120 -22.88 5.92 -27.27
C THR A 120 -22.74 6.24 -28.76
N SER A 121 -22.18 7.41 -29.08
CA SER A 121 -21.94 7.88 -30.44
C SER A 121 -20.61 8.62 -30.49
N ALA A 122 -19.66 8.11 -31.26
CA ALA A 122 -18.40 8.75 -31.59
C ALA A 122 -17.91 8.22 -32.94
N GLU A 123 -17.17 9.03 -33.68
CA GLU A 123 -16.54 8.58 -34.92
C GLU A 123 -15.47 7.52 -34.61
N PRO A 124 -15.53 6.31 -35.21
CA PRO A 124 -14.54 5.26 -34.95
C PRO A 124 -13.09 5.70 -35.22
N ALA A 125 -12.90 6.61 -36.18
CA ALA A 125 -11.60 7.18 -36.51
C ALA A 125 -11.05 8.04 -35.35
N ALA A 126 -11.88 8.89 -34.74
CA ALA A 126 -11.48 9.73 -33.60
C ALA A 126 -11.14 8.87 -32.38
N VAL A 127 -11.94 7.84 -32.08
CA VAL A 127 -11.64 6.88 -31.00
C VAL A 127 -10.34 6.14 -31.26
N GLY A 128 -10.13 5.66 -32.49
CA GLY A 128 -8.91 4.98 -32.91
C GLY A 128 -7.66 5.84 -32.75
N GLU A 129 -7.74 7.11 -33.13
CA GLU A 129 -6.67 8.09 -32.95
C GLU A 129 -6.41 8.36 -31.46
N LEU A 130 -7.46 8.48 -30.64
CA LEU A 130 -7.30 8.70 -29.21
C LEU A 130 -6.57 7.55 -28.52
N VAL A 131 -6.97 6.30 -28.78
CA VAL A 131 -6.31 5.14 -28.15
C VAL A 131 -4.89 4.92 -28.67
N ARG A 132 -4.60 5.36 -29.90
CA ARG A 132 -3.23 5.44 -30.41
C ARG A 132 -2.41 6.47 -29.64
N GLN A 133 -2.98 7.64 -29.36
CA GLN A 133 -2.32 8.70 -28.60
C GLN A 133 -2.08 8.29 -27.13
N THR A 134 -2.90 7.42 -26.54
CA THR A 134 -2.62 6.86 -25.21
C THR A 134 -1.57 5.73 -25.22
N GLY A 135 -0.98 5.43 -26.38
CA GLY A 135 -0.01 4.35 -26.55
C GLY A 135 -0.62 2.96 -26.35
N TYR A 136 -1.94 2.83 -26.48
CA TYR A 136 -2.71 1.62 -26.21
C TYR A 136 -2.52 1.05 -24.78
N LEU A 137 -2.16 1.91 -23.82
CA LEU A 137 -1.95 1.53 -22.43
C LEU A 137 -3.25 1.62 -21.62
N PRO A 138 -3.68 0.55 -20.93
CA PRO A 138 -4.96 0.53 -20.21
C PRO A 138 -5.17 1.69 -19.24
N LEU A 139 -4.14 2.06 -18.47
CA LEU A 139 -4.23 3.15 -17.49
C LEU A 139 -4.47 4.50 -18.15
N ALA A 140 -3.70 4.82 -19.20
CA ALA A 140 -3.86 6.08 -19.94
C ALA A 140 -5.24 6.15 -20.62
N ILE A 141 -5.70 5.03 -21.19
CA ILE A 141 -7.05 4.92 -21.78
C ILE A 141 -8.12 5.20 -20.73
N ARG A 142 -8.05 4.57 -19.54
CA ARG A 142 -9.04 4.78 -18.47
C ARG A 142 -9.08 6.23 -18.02
N LEU A 143 -7.93 6.87 -17.81
CA LEU A 143 -7.85 8.27 -17.40
C LEU A 143 -8.46 9.21 -18.45
N SER A 144 -8.12 9.02 -19.72
CA SER A 144 -8.72 9.78 -20.82
C SER A 144 -10.23 9.55 -20.91
N ALA A 145 -10.68 8.30 -20.76
CA ALA A 145 -12.10 7.93 -20.83
C ALA A 145 -12.93 8.48 -19.65
N GLY A 146 -12.43 8.39 -18.41
CA GLY A 146 -13.08 8.94 -17.22
C GLY A 146 -13.26 10.45 -17.33
N ARG A 147 -12.26 11.15 -17.89
CA ARG A 147 -12.35 12.58 -18.17
C ARG A 147 -13.49 12.93 -19.13
N LEU A 148 -13.67 12.15 -20.20
CA LEU A 148 -14.77 12.35 -21.15
C LEU A 148 -16.12 12.09 -20.49
N ARG A 149 -16.23 11.02 -19.69
CA ARG A 149 -17.45 10.66 -18.93
C ARG A 149 -17.91 11.82 -18.04
N ASN A 150 -16.99 12.47 -17.33
CA ASN A 150 -17.31 13.54 -16.39
C ASN A 150 -17.47 14.92 -17.05
N ARG A 151 -17.35 15.00 -18.39
CA ARG A 151 -17.51 16.23 -19.17
C ARG A 151 -18.48 16.03 -20.33
N PRO A 152 -19.80 16.08 -20.08
CA PRO A 152 -20.82 15.74 -21.08
C PRO A 152 -20.87 16.69 -22.30
N LYS A 153 -20.17 17.83 -22.25
CA LYS A 153 -20.06 18.78 -23.37
C LYS A 153 -18.83 18.56 -24.25
N TRP A 154 -17.90 17.70 -23.83
CA TRP A 154 -16.67 17.45 -24.57
C TRP A 154 -16.89 16.35 -25.60
N THR A 155 -16.25 16.49 -26.76
CA THR A 155 -16.16 15.42 -27.76
C THR A 155 -14.83 14.66 -27.66
N VAL A 156 -14.68 13.60 -28.45
CA VAL A 156 -13.42 12.86 -28.56
C VAL A 156 -12.33 13.74 -29.18
N GLU A 157 -12.69 14.62 -30.10
CA GLU A 157 -11.81 15.58 -30.78
C GLU A 157 -11.29 16.65 -29.81
N ASP A 158 -12.13 17.17 -28.93
CA ASP A 158 -11.71 18.11 -27.87
C ASP A 158 -10.63 17.45 -26.99
N LEU A 159 -10.87 16.20 -26.60
CA LEU A 159 -9.96 15.42 -25.76
C LEU A 159 -8.63 15.11 -26.48
N LEU A 160 -8.68 14.84 -27.79
CA LEU A 160 -7.50 14.64 -28.62
C LEU A 160 -6.62 15.89 -28.67
N GLY A 161 -7.21 17.06 -28.88
CA GLY A 161 -6.50 18.34 -28.90
C GLY A 161 -5.78 18.59 -27.57
N GLU A 162 -6.48 18.36 -26.47
CA GLU A 162 -5.92 18.52 -25.12
C GLU A 162 -4.79 17.53 -24.81
N LEU A 163 -4.92 16.27 -25.23
CA LEU A 163 -3.88 15.26 -25.03
C LEU A 163 -2.61 15.59 -25.84
N ALA A 164 -2.74 16.11 -27.05
CA ALA A 164 -1.60 16.57 -27.84
C ALA A 164 -0.86 17.73 -27.14
N MET A 165 -1.59 18.73 -26.66
CA MET A 165 -1.01 19.85 -25.90
C MET A 165 -0.38 19.43 -24.56
N ALA A 166 -0.91 18.38 -23.92
CA ALA A 166 -0.34 17.83 -22.70
C ALA A 166 0.97 17.08 -22.97
N LYS A 167 1.06 16.30 -24.06
CA LYS A 167 2.30 15.59 -24.45
C LYS A 167 3.46 16.54 -24.68
N ASP A 168 3.23 17.63 -25.39
CA ASP A 168 4.27 18.63 -25.68
C ASP A 168 4.81 19.32 -24.42
N ARG A 169 3.97 19.39 -23.37
CA ARG A 169 4.29 20.03 -22.09
C ARG A 169 4.66 19.04 -20.98
N SER A 170 4.61 17.73 -21.27
CA SER A 170 4.52 16.74 -20.19
C SER A 170 5.73 16.81 -19.29
N ARG A 171 5.46 17.01 -18.00
CA ARG A 171 6.50 17.10 -16.95
C ARG A 171 6.83 15.74 -16.35
N ALA A 172 6.08 14.71 -16.72
CA ALA A 172 6.19 13.36 -16.18
C ALA A 172 7.46 12.64 -16.68
N ILE A 173 8.63 13.15 -16.32
CA ILE A 173 9.95 12.57 -16.59
C ILE A 173 10.11 11.19 -15.90
N ARG A 174 9.19 10.82 -15.00
CA ARG A 174 9.19 9.54 -14.27
C ARG A 174 8.21 8.49 -14.82
N ALA A 175 7.29 8.85 -15.71
CA ALA A 175 6.52 7.83 -16.41
C ALA A 175 7.43 7.20 -17.45
N GLU A 176 7.62 5.87 -17.40
CA GLU A 176 8.33 5.13 -18.45
C GLU A 176 7.69 5.34 -19.85
N ASN A 177 6.48 5.91 -19.90
CA ASN A 177 5.73 6.22 -21.11
C ASN A 177 5.15 7.65 -21.11
N VAL A 178 5.49 8.43 -22.14
CA VAL A 178 5.03 9.82 -22.36
C VAL A 178 3.50 9.93 -22.46
N ALA A 179 2.83 8.93 -23.03
CA ALA A 179 1.37 8.95 -23.16
C ALA A 179 0.65 8.84 -21.80
N VAL A 180 1.22 8.05 -20.88
CA VAL A 180 0.73 7.95 -19.50
C VAL A 180 0.98 9.27 -18.76
N GLY A 181 2.17 9.86 -18.93
CA GLY A 181 2.50 11.17 -18.39
C GLY A 181 1.52 12.26 -18.81
N ALA A 182 1.24 12.36 -20.12
CA ALA A 182 0.29 13.32 -20.66
C ALA A 182 -1.14 13.09 -20.15
N ALA A 183 -1.58 11.83 -20.02
CA ALA A 183 -2.89 11.52 -19.42
C ALA A 183 -2.95 11.97 -17.95
N PHE A 184 -1.88 11.80 -17.17
CA PHE A 184 -1.79 12.29 -15.79
C PHE A 184 -1.83 13.82 -15.71
N ASP A 185 -0.99 14.50 -16.49
CA ASP A 185 -0.95 15.97 -16.56
C ASP A 185 -2.34 16.53 -16.87
N LEU A 186 -3.00 15.90 -17.85
CA LEU A 186 -4.32 16.28 -18.29
C LEU A 186 -5.35 16.08 -17.16
N SER A 187 -5.49 14.85 -16.63
CA SER A 187 -6.44 14.55 -15.55
C SER A 187 -6.24 15.44 -14.32
N TYR A 188 -4.99 15.67 -13.91
CA TYR A 188 -4.65 16.52 -12.76
C TYR A 188 -4.98 18.01 -13.00
N ALA A 189 -4.64 18.57 -14.17
CA ALA A 189 -4.84 19.99 -14.44
C ALA A 189 -6.30 20.44 -14.29
N THR A 190 -7.23 19.51 -14.54
CA THR A 190 -8.67 19.75 -14.50
C THR A 190 -9.36 19.53 -13.17
N LEU A 191 -8.65 18.97 -12.19
CA LEU A 191 -9.22 18.81 -10.86
C LEU A 191 -9.51 20.19 -10.25
N PRO A 192 -10.64 20.37 -9.55
CA PRO A 192 -10.83 21.44 -8.59
C PRO A 192 -9.67 21.47 -7.60
N ASP A 193 -9.36 22.65 -7.05
CA ASP A 193 -8.19 22.82 -6.19
C ASP A 193 -8.26 21.95 -4.94
N GLU A 194 -9.46 21.69 -4.42
CA GLU A 194 -9.71 20.78 -3.30
C GLU A 194 -9.33 19.33 -3.64
N LEU A 195 -9.64 18.87 -4.87
CA LEU A 195 -9.28 17.52 -5.32
C LEU A 195 -7.80 17.41 -5.70
N LYS A 196 -7.18 18.48 -6.22
CA LYS A 196 -5.72 18.52 -6.42
C LYS A 196 -5.01 18.37 -5.10
N TRP A 197 -5.45 19.12 -4.09
CA TRP A 197 -4.94 19.05 -2.74
C TRP A 197 -5.05 17.61 -2.22
N LEU A 198 -6.25 16.99 -2.34
CA LEU A 198 -6.48 15.63 -1.84
C LEU A 198 -5.58 14.62 -2.54
N PHE A 199 -5.51 14.69 -3.87
CA PHE A 199 -4.68 13.80 -4.69
C PHE A 199 -3.19 13.89 -4.31
N LEU A 200 -2.64 15.11 -4.15
CA LEU A 200 -1.25 15.32 -3.76
C LEU A 200 -0.94 14.69 -2.40
N SER A 201 -1.87 14.83 -1.45
CA SER A 201 -1.67 14.32 -0.09
C SER A 201 -1.88 12.82 0.01
N LEU A 202 -2.78 12.24 -0.78
CA LEU A 202 -2.83 10.78 -0.95
C LEU A 202 -1.51 10.26 -1.55
N GLY A 203 -0.84 11.04 -2.39
CA GLY A 203 0.50 10.75 -2.91
C GLY A 203 1.58 10.58 -1.83
N THR A 204 1.43 11.20 -0.66
CA THR A 204 2.39 11.07 0.45
C THR A 204 2.16 9.82 1.30
N HIS A 205 0.98 9.20 1.23
CA HIS A 205 0.64 8.00 2.02
C HIS A 205 1.65 6.86 1.79
N PRO A 206 2.33 6.35 2.82
CA PRO A 206 3.27 5.24 2.64
C PRO A 206 2.59 3.88 2.39
N GLY A 207 1.33 3.73 2.82
CA GLY A 207 0.59 2.46 2.79
C GLY A 207 0.08 2.02 1.41
N ILE A 208 -0.39 0.77 1.34
CA ILE A 208 -0.83 0.06 0.12
C ILE A 208 -2.22 0.50 -0.33
N ASP A 209 -3.05 0.89 0.62
CA ASP A 209 -4.41 1.35 0.45
C ASP A 209 -4.79 2.28 1.61
N PHE A 210 -5.96 2.88 1.52
CA PHE A 210 -6.47 3.83 2.51
C PHE A 210 -7.99 3.85 2.49
N ASP A 211 -8.58 4.17 3.64
CA ASP A 211 -10.00 4.50 3.74
C ASP A 211 -10.22 6.04 3.75
N ALA A 212 -11.49 6.45 3.83
CA ALA A 212 -11.87 7.86 3.96
C ALA A 212 -11.28 8.52 5.22
N GLY A 213 -11.01 7.76 6.27
CA GLY A 213 -10.41 8.27 7.49
C GLY A 213 -8.95 8.67 7.32
N VAL A 214 -8.17 7.80 6.67
CA VAL A 214 -6.78 8.07 6.30
C VAL A 214 -6.71 9.22 5.30
N ALA A 215 -7.61 9.24 4.31
CA ALA A 215 -7.72 10.33 3.36
C ALA A 215 -8.00 11.66 4.05
N ALA A 216 -8.96 11.71 4.98
CA ALA A 216 -9.28 12.90 5.77
C ALA A 216 -8.10 13.38 6.63
N ALA A 217 -7.37 12.45 7.26
CA ALA A 217 -6.23 12.76 8.10
C ALA A 217 -5.06 13.35 7.30
N LEU A 218 -4.67 12.67 6.21
CA LEU A 218 -3.75 13.23 5.24
C LEU A 218 -4.25 14.60 4.81
N ALA A 219 -5.56 14.69 4.56
CA ALA A 219 -6.16 15.86 3.98
C ALA A 219 -6.29 17.10 4.87
N GLY A 220 -6.33 16.90 6.18
CA GLY A 220 -6.71 17.97 7.10
C GLY A 220 -8.14 18.45 6.86
N VAL A 221 -9.02 17.61 6.33
CA VAL A 221 -10.43 17.93 6.05
C VAL A 221 -11.38 17.00 6.83
N PRO A 222 -12.66 17.36 7.01
CA PRO A 222 -13.65 16.49 7.61
C PRO A 222 -13.83 15.15 6.85
N PRO A 223 -14.20 14.05 7.54
CA PRO A 223 -14.40 12.74 6.90
C PRO A 223 -15.39 12.74 5.74
N ASP A 224 -16.47 13.52 5.83
CA ASP A 224 -17.49 13.59 4.77
C ASP A 224 -16.92 14.26 3.51
N GLU A 225 -16.11 15.32 3.65
CA GLU A 225 -15.44 15.97 2.52
C GLU A 225 -14.42 15.05 1.87
N ALA A 226 -13.65 14.30 2.67
CA ALA A 226 -12.72 13.30 2.16
C ALA A 226 -13.46 12.19 1.39
N HIS A 227 -14.62 11.73 1.87
CA HIS A 227 -15.40 10.71 1.19
C HIS A 227 -15.89 11.17 -0.20
N HIS A 228 -16.48 12.36 -0.28
CA HIS A 228 -16.89 12.94 -1.57
C HIS A 228 -15.70 13.15 -2.50
N GLY A 229 -14.56 13.58 -1.96
CA GLY A 229 -13.33 13.74 -2.74
C GLY A 229 -12.80 12.42 -3.28
N LEU A 230 -12.87 11.33 -2.49
CA LEU A 230 -12.49 9.99 -2.94
C LEU A 230 -13.42 9.49 -4.06
N ASP A 231 -14.73 9.67 -3.93
CA ASP A 231 -15.68 9.29 -4.97
C ASP A 231 -15.39 10.02 -6.29
N ALA A 232 -15.12 11.33 -6.23
CA ALA A 232 -14.76 12.10 -7.41
C ALA A 232 -13.43 11.65 -8.06
N LEU A 233 -12.41 11.37 -7.24
CA LEU A 233 -11.13 10.84 -7.74
C LEU A 233 -11.27 9.44 -8.33
N TYR A 234 -12.18 8.62 -7.79
CA TYR A 234 -12.47 7.28 -8.29
C TYR A 234 -13.18 7.32 -9.65
N ASP A 235 -14.15 8.23 -9.80
CA ASP A 235 -14.86 8.47 -11.06
C ASP A 235 -13.93 8.96 -12.17
N ASP A 236 -12.89 9.74 -11.82
CA ASP A 236 -11.83 10.18 -12.73
C ASP A 236 -10.72 9.12 -12.94
N HIS A 237 -10.84 7.93 -12.33
CA HIS A 237 -9.85 6.85 -12.38
C HIS A 237 -8.45 7.23 -11.88
N LEU A 238 -8.38 8.24 -11.00
CA LEU A 238 -7.15 8.63 -10.31
C LEU A 238 -6.88 7.77 -9.07
N ILE A 239 -7.91 7.08 -8.57
CA ILE A 239 -7.78 6.03 -7.55
C ILE A 239 -8.62 4.82 -7.95
N ASP A 240 -8.38 3.68 -7.30
CA ASP A 240 -9.09 2.43 -7.53
C ASP A 240 -9.66 1.90 -6.20
N GLU A 241 -10.92 1.49 -6.19
CA GLU A 241 -11.57 0.86 -5.05
C GLU A 241 -11.51 -0.66 -5.20
N HIS A 242 -10.50 -1.28 -4.59
CA HIS A 242 -10.23 -2.70 -4.75
C HIS A 242 -11.01 -3.58 -3.76
N VAL A 243 -11.44 -3.00 -2.65
CA VAL A 243 -12.39 -3.54 -1.67
C VAL A 243 -13.30 -2.38 -1.28
N ARG A 244 -14.59 -2.66 -1.02
CA ARG A 244 -15.55 -1.62 -0.65
C ARG A 244 -15.03 -0.77 0.52
N GLY A 245 -14.93 0.55 0.32
CA GLY A 245 -14.39 1.53 1.26
C GLY A 245 -12.86 1.60 1.35
N ARG A 246 -12.14 0.85 0.51
CA ARG A 246 -10.67 0.80 0.47
C ARG A 246 -10.14 1.18 -0.91
N TYR A 247 -9.48 2.32 -0.93
CA TYR A 247 -8.96 2.93 -2.14
C TYR A 247 -7.45 2.76 -2.21
N ARG A 248 -6.91 2.70 -3.43
CA ARG A 248 -5.48 2.69 -3.69
C ARG A 248 -5.12 3.66 -4.80
N LEU A 249 -3.94 4.25 -4.69
CA LEU A 249 -3.30 4.99 -5.77
C LEU A 249 -2.44 4.02 -6.57
N HIS A 250 -2.59 4.03 -7.89
CA HIS A 250 -1.66 3.32 -8.77
C HIS A 250 -0.25 3.89 -8.60
N ASP A 251 0.79 3.05 -8.62
CA ASP A 251 2.19 3.45 -8.37
C ASP A 251 2.61 4.65 -9.23
N LEU A 252 2.31 4.60 -10.52
CA LEU A 252 2.60 5.69 -11.47
C LEU A 252 1.89 7.01 -11.11
N LEU A 253 0.67 6.97 -10.58
CA LEU A 253 -0.05 8.16 -10.12
C LEU A 253 0.51 8.70 -8.82
N ARG A 254 0.95 7.80 -7.93
CA ARG A 254 1.66 8.16 -6.69
C ARG A 254 3.00 8.83 -7.00
N ASP A 255 3.77 8.28 -7.93
CA ASP A 255 5.03 8.87 -8.39
C ASP A 255 4.81 10.21 -9.08
N TYR A 256 3.75 10.32 -9.87
CA TYR A 256 3.33 11.58 -10.48
C TYR A 256 3.00 12.63 -9.41
N ALA A 257 2.16 12.30 -8.42
CA ALA A 257 1.80 13.19 -7.32
C ALA A 257 3.03 13.68 -6.54
N ARG A 258 3.98 12.79 -6.24
CA ARG A 258 5.25 13.12 -5.57
C ARG A 258 6.22 13.92 -6.43
N GLY A 259 6.08 13.87 -7.75
CA GLY A 259 6.89 14.62 -8.71
C GLY A 259 6.42 16.06 -8.89
N LEU A 260 5.21 16.40 -8.44
CA LEU A 260 4.67 17.75 -8.53
C LEU A 260 5.28 18.65 -7.43
N PRO A 261 5.63 19.90 -7.77
CA PRO A 261 6.11 20.85 -6.78
C PRO A 261 5.01 21.12 -5.76
N THR A 262 5.35 20.94 -4.48
CA THR A 262 4.48 21.22 -3.34
C THR A 262 5.18 22.28 -2.48
N GLU A 263 4.49 23.39 -2.22
CA GLU A 263 4.96 24.41 -1.27
C GLU A 263 4.76 23.86 0.15
N ASP A 264 5.83 23.38 0.81
CA ASP A 264 5.94 22.94 2.23
C ASP A 264 4.84 22.01 2.81
N THR A 265 3.92 21.50 1.98
CA THR A 265 2.63 20.89 2.38
C THR A 265 2.72 19.40 2.71
N THR A 266 3.80 18.73 2.29
CA THR A 266 3.98 17.28 2.42
C THR A 266 4.41 16.85 3.83
N ALA A 267 5.18 17.68 4.52
CA ALA A 267 5.57 17.46 5.92
C ALA A 267 4.34 17.50 6.84
N ASP A 268 3.45 18.47 6.62
CA ASP A 268 2.22 18.61 7.40
C ASP A 268 1.25 17.45 7.19
N ALA A 269 1.10 16.97 5.95
CA ALA A 269 0.26 15.80 5.65
C ALA A 269 0.76 14.52 6.36
N THR A 270 2.08 14.30 6.34
CA THR A 270 2.71 13.14 7.00
C THR A 270 2.53 13.21 8.51
N ASN A 271 2.69 14.40 9.12
CA ASN A 271 2.47 14.57 10.55
C ASN A 271 1.01 14.32 10.97
N ARG A 272 0.03 14.85 10.21
CA ARG A 272 -1.39 14.57 10.46
C ARG A 272 -1.72 13.09 10.35
N LEU A 273 -1.17 12.39 9.35
CA LEU A 273 -1.33 10.94 9.20
C LEU A 273 -0.77 10.18 10.42
N LEU A 274 0.42 10.56 10.88
CA LEU A 274 1.05 9.92 12.04
C LEU A 274 0.25 10.15 13.32
N GLU A 275 -0.20 11.37 13.58
CA GLU A 275 -1.05 11.69 14.73
C GLU A 275 -2.36 10.89 14.70
N TYR A 276 -3.00 10.86 13.54
CA TYR A 276 -4.18 10.05 13.28
C TYR A 276 -3.96 8.57 13.60
N TYR A 277 -2.93 7.94 13.01
CA TYR A 277 -2.67 6.53 13.26
C TYR A 277 -2.34 6.26 14.72
N VAL A 278 -1.63 7.16 15.41
CA VAL A 278 -1.34 6.97 16.82
C VAL A 278 -2.62 6.99 17.65
N ASP A 279 -3.54 7.91 17.34
CA ASP A 279 -4.78 8.01 18.08
C ASP A 279 -5.69 6.79 17.86
N VAL A 280 -5.81 6.32 16.61
CA VAL A 280 -6.59 5.12 16.30
C VAL A 280 -5.92 3.85 16.87
N ALA A 281 -4.60 3.71 16.75
CA ALA A 281 -3.87 2.57 17.30
C ALA A 281 -3.93 2.52 18.84
N ARG A 282 -4.01 3.68 19.52
CA ARG A 282 -4.21 3.74 20.97
C ARG A 282 -5.59 3.20 21.36
N GLN A 283 -6.64 3.59 20.63
CA GLN A 283 -8.00 3.08 20.87
C GLN A 283 -8.07 1.56 20.65
N ALA A 284 -7.40 1.06 19.61
CA ALA A 284 -7.31 -0.37 19.35
C ALA A 284 -6.56 -1.12 20.46
N ASP A 285 -5.40 -0.61 20.93
CA ASP A 285 -4.66 -1.23 22.05
C ASP A 285 -5.47 -1.22 23.35
N ASP A 286 -6.21 -0.15 23.66
CA ASP A 286 -7.10 -0.08 24.82
C ASP A 286 -8.16 -1.20 24.78
N LEU A 287 -8.88 -1.34 23.67
CA LEU A 287 -9.90 -2.37 23.48
C LEU A 287 -9.31 -3.80 23.52
N VAL A 288 -8.14 -4.00 22.92
CA VAL A 288 -7.42 -5.29 22.97
C VAL A 288 -7.00 -5.65 24.39
N ARG A 289 -6.71 -4.66 25.23
CA ARG A 289 -6.40 -4.81 26.67
C ARG A 289 -7.65 -4.93 27.56
N GLY A 290 -8.85 -4.85 26.98
CA GLY A 290 -10.10 -4.82 27.73
C GLY A 290 -10.29 -3.53 28.54
N GLN A 291 -9.63 -2.45 28.14
CA GLN A 291 -9.80 -1.11 28.69
C GLN A 291 -10.78 -0.32 27.84
N GLN A 292 -11.51 0.60 28.48
CA GLN A 292 -12.39 1.51 27.78
C GLN A 292 -11.57 2.67 27.21
N PRO A 293 -11.63 2.95 25.90
CA PRO A 293 -10.95 4.08 25.30
C PRO A 293 -11.38 5.40 25.95
N ALA A 294 -10.45 6.35 26.04
CA ALA A 294 -10.73 7.67 26.62
C ALA A 294 -11.81 8.46 25.85
N ALA A 295 -11.94 8.22 24.54
CA ALA A 295 -12.96 8.80 23.69
C ALA A 295 -13.68 7.69 22.90
N PRO A 296 -15.03 7.70 22.82
CA PRO A 296 -15.78 6.78 21.97
C PRO A 296 -15.39 7.00 20.50
N SER A 297 -15.17 5.91 19.78
CA SER A 297 -14.83 5.94 18.35
C SER A 297 -15.94 5.29 17.54
N PRO A 298 -16.46 5.95 16.50
CA PRO A 298 -17.45 5.31 15.62
C PRO A 298 -16.84 4.18 14.78
N ARG A 299 -15.51 4.04 14.75
CA ARG A 299 -14.81 3.01 13.97
C ARG A 299 -14.73 1.65 14.63
N MET A 300 -14.55 1.64 15.95
CA MET A 300 -14.39 0.42 16.73
C MET A 300 -14.88 0.65 18.15
N SER A 301 -15.68 -0.29 18.62
CA SER A 301 -16.31 -0.29 19.94
C SER A 301 -16.01 -1.57 20.73
N THR A 302 -15.60 -2.63 20.03
CA THR A 302 -15.31 -3.95 20.61
C THR A 302 -13.87 -4.38 20.39
N ARG A 303 -13.42 -5.33 21.22
CA ARG A 303 -12.11 -5.99 21.03
C ARG A 303 -12.00 -6.70 19.68
N ALA A 304 -13.08 -7.30 19.19
CA ALA A 304 -13.07 -8.01 17.91
C ALA A 304 -12.87 -7.04 16.73
N GLU A 305 -13.57 -5.89 16.75
CA GLU A 305 -13.40 -4.82 15.75
C GLU A 305 -11.99 -4.23 15.78
N ALA A 306 -11.41 -4.04 16.98
CA ALA A 306 -10.04 -3.54 17.13
C ALA A 306 -8.99 -4.50 16.52
N VAL A 307 -9.14 -5.81 16.74
CA VAL A 307 -8.27 -6.83 16.13
C VAL A 307 -8.45 -6.83 14.60
N ALA A 308 -9.68 -6.82 14.10
CA ALA A 308 -9.94 -6.80 12.66
C ALA A 308 -9.37 -5.54 11.97
N TRP A 309 -9.45 -4.38 12.64
CA TRP A 309 -8.82 -3.15 12.16
C TRP A 309 -7.29 -3.27 12.15
N LEU A 310 -6.69 -3.79 13.23
CA LEU A 310 -5.23 -4.00 13.27
C LEU A 310 -4.77 -4.98 12.19
N ASP A 311 -5.49 -6.07 11.95
CA ASP A 311 -5.20 -7.00 10.85
C ASP A 311 -5.26 -6.31 9.48
N THR A 312 -6.25 -5.45 9.27
CA THR A 312 -6.44 -4.72 8.01
C THR A 312 -5.37 -3.65 7.80
N GLU A 313 -5.06 -2.86 8.83
CA GLU A 313 -4.16 -1.70 8.73
C GLU A 313 -2.69 -2.01 8.99
N LEU A 314 -2.35 -3.22 9.46
CA LEU A 314 -0.97 -3.55 9.81
C LEU A 314 0.04 -3.24 8.69
N PRO A 315 -0.22 -3.56 7.40
CA PRO A 315 0.69 -3.20 6.31
C PRO A 315 0.90 -1.68 6.20
N ASN A 316 -0.17 -0.89 6.34
CA ASN A 316 -0.11 0.57 6.24
C ASN A 316 0.60 1.20 7.43
N LEU A 317 0.36 0.68 8.63
CA LEU A 317 1.01 1.12 9.87
C LEU A 317 2.51 0.85 9.84
N VAL A 318 2.93 -0.33 9.38
CA VAL A 318 4.36 -0.68 9.23
C VAL A 318 5.03 0.22 8.21
N ALA A 319 4.44 0.37 7.01
CA ALA A 319 4.97 1.27 5.99
C ALA A 319 5.08 2.72 6.50
N THR A 320 4.11 3.17 7.29
CA THR A 320 4.12 4.51 7.87
C THR A 320 5.23 4.68 8.92
N ILE A 321 5.44 3.68 9.79
CA ILE A 321 6.52 3.70 10.78
C ILE A 321 7.90 3.78 10.10
N GLU A 322 8.11 2.94 9.09
CA GLU A 322 9.36 2.88 8.32
C GLU A 322 9.63 4.21 7.61
N HIS A 323 8.63 4.77 6.93
CA HIS A 323 8.73 6.05 6.23
C HIS A 323 9.07 7.20 7.18
N ALA A 324 8.45 7.21 8.36
CA ALA A 324 8.58 8.26 9.35
C ALA A 324 9.81 8.12 10.26
N ALA A 325 10.53 6.99 10.22
CA ALA A 325 11.57 6.64 11.21
C ALA A 325 12.69 7.69 11.33
N SER A 326 13.08 8.32 10.22
CA SER A 326 14.17 9.32 10.19
C SER A 326 13.71 10.76 10.41
N MET A 327 12.45 11.08 10.07
CA MET A 327 11.92 12.47 10.09
C MET A 327 10.99 12.74 11.27
N HIS A 328 10.27 11.73 11.77
CA HIS A 328 9.27 11.85 12.84
C HIS A 328 9.46 10.75 13.89
N ALA A 329 10.70 10.63 14.38
CA ALA A 329 11.18 9.56 15.24
C ALA A 329 10.29 9.28 16.47
N SER A 330 9.74 10.31 17.10
CA SER A 330 8.84 10.19 18.26
C SER A 330 7.51 9.51 17.92
N ALA A 331 6.89 9.86 16.78
CA ALA A 331 5.65 9.25 16.34
C ALA A 331 5.85 7.79 15.91
N SER A 332 6.93 7.49 15.16
CA SER A 332 7.32 6.12 14.81
C SER A 332 7.53 5.24 16.04
N ALA A 333 8.19 5.77 17.08
CA ALA A 333 8.40 5.04 18.33
C ALA A 333 7.08 4.75 19.08
N ARG A 334 6.15 5.73 19.13
CA ARG A 334 4.82 5.56 19.74
C ARG A 334 4.00 4.49 19.02
N LEU A 335 3.94 4.54 17.68
CA LEU A 335 3.24 3.54 16.88
C LEU A 335 3.83 2.14 17.07
N SER A 336 5.16 2.02 16.98
CA SER A 336 5.85 0.74 17.18
C SER A 336 5.53 0.12 18.54
N HIS A 337 5.47 0.94 19.61
CA HIS A 337 5.09 0.48 20.93
C HIS A 337 3.66 -0.09 20.97
N LEU A 338 2.69 0.65 20.42
CA LEU A 338 1.28 0.25 20.38
C LEU A 338 1.09 -1.07 19.62
N LEU A 339 1.77 -1.25 18.48
CA LEU A 339 1.65 -2.46 17.66
C LEU A 339 2.39 -3.66 18.24
N SER A 340 3.43 -3.44 19.03
CA SER A 340 4.29 -4.53 19.48
C SER A 340 3.56 -5.61 20.27
N ARG A 341 2.60 -5.22 21.14
CA ARG A 341 1.77 -6.17 21.90
C ARG A 341 0.89 -7.02 20.99
N TYR A 342 0.31 -6.37 19.99
CA TYR A 342 -0.49 -7.02 18.98
C TYR A 342 0.35 -8.07 18.23
N LEU A 343 1.50 -7.66 17.71
CA LEU A 343 2.38 -8.52 16.92
C LEU A 343 2.94 -9.70 17.71
N VAL A 344 3.31 -9.50 18.98
CA VAL A 344 3.76 -10.58 19.86
C VAL A 344 2.65 -11.60 20.10
N ARG A 345 1.41 -11.16 20.30
CA ARG A 345 0.26 -12.05 20.55
C ARG A 345 -0.21 -12.78 19.30
N HIS A 346 -0.10 -12.14 18.13
CA HIS A 346 -0.51 -12.70 16.84
C HIS A 346 0.65 -13.40 16.10
N GLY A 347 1.84 -13.44 16.72
CA GLY A 347 3.02 -14.22 16.36
C GLY A 347 3.83 -13.70 15.16
N ASN A 348 3.63 -12.45 14.75
CA ASN A 348 4.47 -11.75 13.78
C ASN A 348 5.77 -11.25 14.44
N ARG A 349 6.55 -12.16 15.06
CA ARG A 349 7.70 -11.81 15.90
C ARG A 349 8.80 -11.07 15.15
N HIS A 350 9.07 -11.47 13.92
CA HIS A 350 10.12 -10.84 13.11
C HIS A 350 9.79 -9.39 12.78
N GLN A 351 8.53 -9.13 12.40
CA GLN A 351 8.02 -7.78 12.18
C GLN A 351 7.99 -6.96 13.48
N ALA A 352 7.65 -7.57 14.61
CA ALA A 352 7.75 -6.92 15.92
C ALA A 352 9.20 -6.49 16.22
N ILE A 353 10.18 -7.37 15.98
CA ILE A 353 11.61 -7.07 16.18
C ILE A 353 12.05 -5.93 15.26
N ALA A 354 11.72 -5.98 13.96
CA ALA A 354 12.08 -4.93 13.01
C ALA A 354 11.49 -3.56 13.38
N LEU A 355 10.22 -3.52 13.81
CA LEU A 355 9.60 -2.29 14.33
C LEU A 355 10.28 -1.81 15.61
N TYR A 356 10.67 -2.73 16.50
CA TYR A 356 11.42 -2.37 17.72
C TYR A 356 12.81 -1.82 17.41
N GLU A 357 13.53 -2.40 16.46
CA GLU A 357 14.84 -1.87 16.01
C GLU A 357 14.69 -0.49 15.40
N THR A 358 13.63 -0.28 14.61
CA THR A 358 13.29 1.03 14.03
C THR A 358 12.97 2.06 15.12
N ALA A 359 12.15 1.69 16.10
CA ALA A 359 11.85 2.54 17.25
C ALA A 359 13.08 2.84 18.13
N LEU A 360 13.99 1.85 18.28
CA LEU A 360 15.24 2.00 19.02
C LEU A 360 16.24 2.90 18.29
N ALA A 361 16.31 2.83 16.97
CA ALA A 361 17.14 3.70 16.14
C ALA A 361 16.60 5.14 16.11
N ALA A 362 15.27 5.30 16.13
CA ALA A 362 14.57 6.57 16.23
C ALA A 362 14.68 7.23 17.63
N ALA A 363 14.85 6.43 18.68
CA ALA A 363 15.07 6.92 20.02
C ALA A 363 16.44 7.59 20.17
N ILE A 364 16.45 8.90 20.49
CA ILE A 364 17.66 9.61 20.88
C ILE A 364 18.28 8.89 22.09
N VAL A 365 19.49 8.34 21.90
CA VAL A 365 20.26 7.69 22.96
C VAL A 365 20.82 8.75 23.89
N ASP A 366 20.19 8.98 25.04
CA ASP A 366 20.86 9.65 26.16
C ASP A 366 21.84 8.64 26.78
N ARG A 367 23.11 8.68 26.36
CA ARG A 367 24.16 7.79 26.86
C ARG A 367 24.62 8.27 28.23
N ARG A 368 24.03 7.72 29.30
CA ARG A 368 24.69 7.62 30.60
C ARG A 368 24.60 6.18 31.09
N ASP A 369 25.78 5.60 31.33
CA ASP A 369 26.01 4.32 31.99
C ASP A 369 25.48 3.05 31.29
N GLY A 370 26.13 2.64 30.19
CA GLY A 370 26.25 1.23 29.76
C GLY A 370 24.96 0.44 29.46
N ASN A 371 23.79 1.03 29.63
CA ASN A 371 22.48 0.41 29.56
C ASN A 371 21.62 1.21 28.57
N ARG A 372 21.00 0.55 27.58
CA ARG A 372 20.20 1.24 26.56
C ARG A 372 18.84 1.61 27.16
N THR A 373 18.72 2.85 27.64
CA THR A 373 17.44 3.44 28.02
C THR A 373 16.91 4.34 26.91
N VAL A 374 15.73 3.99 26.37
CA VAL A 374 14.99 4.87 25.45
C VAL A 374 14.18 5.85 26.28
N ARG A 375 14.24 7.14 25.95
CA ARG A 375 13.35 8.17 26.50
C ARG A 375 12.59 8.79 25.34
N ALA A 376 11.31 8.45 25.20
CA ALA A 376 10.42 9.12 24.25
C ALA A 376 9.96 10.45 24.88
N PRO A 377 9.99 11.58 24.15
CA PRO A 377 9.45 12.84 24.66
C PRO A 377 7.97 12.69 25.04
N GLY A 378 7.59 13.05 26.27
CA GLY A 378 6.21 13.00 26.78
C GLY A 378 5.86 11.82 27.69
N TRP A 379 6.85 11.01 28.12
CA TRP A 379 6.63 9.86 29.02
C TRP A 379 7.56 9.93 30.24
N ASP A 380 6.99 9.84 31.45
CA ASP A 380 7.73 9.80 32.74
C ASP A 380 8.31 8.40 33.10
N ARG A 381 8.33 7.45 32.15
CA ARG A 381 8.83 6.09 32.39
C ARG A 381 10.06 5.78 31.55
N HIS A 382 11.08 5.21 32.22
CA HIS A 382 12.33 4.75 31.62
C HIS A 382 12.16 3.32 31.07
N TRP A 383 12.58 3.09 29.84
CA TRP A 383 12.54 1.75 29.22
C TRP A 383 13.92 1.09 29.32
N ARG A 384 14.07 0.01 30.09
CA ARG A 384 15.30 -0.82 30.08
C ARG A 384 15.13 -1.97 29.11
N PHE A 385 15.92 -1.98 28.04
CA PHE A 385 16.05 -3.12 27.13
C PHE A 385 17.21 -3.99 27.60
N THR A 386 16.93 -5.13 28.21
CA THR A 386 17.95 -6.15 28.50
C THR A 386 18.00 -7.16 27.37
N SER A 387 19.20 -7.54 26.95
CA SER A 387 19.47 -8.50 25.87
C SER A 387 18.99 -9.94 26.12
N ASN A 388 18.34 -10.20 27.27
CA ASN A 388 17.76 -11.49 27.60
C ASN A 388 16.24 -11.36 27.58
N TRP A 389 15.62 -11.78 26.47
CA TRP A 389 14.16 -11.79 26.29
C TRP A 389 13.46 -13.03 26.87
N GLU A 390 14.14 -13.78 27.73
CA GLU A 390 13.50 -14.84 28.50
C GLU A 390 13.07 -14.35 29.89
N THR A 391 11.79 -14.57 30.20
CA THR A 391 11.14 -14.49 31.52
C THR A 391 10.87 -13.09 32.11
N SER A 392 9.69 -12.54 31.81
CA SER A 392 9.02 -11.62 32.75
C SER A 392 7.49 -11.84 32.93
N GLU A 393 6.87 -12.78 32.22
CA GLU A 393 5.46 -13.18 32.49
C GLU A 393 5.32 -14.31 33.52
N ALA A 394 6.41 -14.88 34.05
CA ALA A 394 6.35 -15.98 35.04
C ALA A 394 6.28 -15.54 36.52
N ARG A 395 6.10 -14.25 36.84
CA ARG A 395 6.07 -13.76 38.25
C ARG A 395 4.80 -13.01 38.66
N ARG A 396 3.67 -13.26 38.01
CA ARG A 396 2.34 -12.84 38.50
C ARG A 396 1.31 -13.97 38.52
N ALA A 397 1.78 -15.19 38.74
CA ALA A 397 0.96 -16.32 39.14
C ALA A 397 1.71 -17.09 40.23
N HIS A 398 1.76 -16.51 41.44
CA HIS A 398 1.84 -17.26 42.69
C HIS A 398 1.22 -16.43 43.81
#